data_AF-A0A367QWH3-F1
#
_entry.id   AF-A0A367QWH3-F1
#
_cell.length_a   1.000
_cell.length_b   1.000
_cell.length_c   1.000
_cell.angle_alpha   90.00
_cell.angle_beta   90.00
_cell.angle_gamma   90.00
#
_symmetry.space_group_name_H-M   'P 1'
#
loop_
_entity.id
_entity.type
_entity.pdbx_description
1 polymer ?
#
loop_
_entity_poly.entity_id
_entity_poly.type
_entity_poly.pdbx_seq_one_letter_code
_entity_poly.pdbx_strand_id
1 'polypeptide(L)'
;MTTKSTNTSSPFTTAQIDAVRAYIKRTWKTLTRSHEHLLQSAKDTKLEHKKESRWLVYISPSEESPNVQSVLERSLSAKDMQQLEIRTLPTEVEAIKEHGLLYLPGPYVVPGGRFNEMYGWDSYFILLGLLRDGESELAQSQVDQLLYQVQHYGTILNANRTYMLSRSQPPVLSMMVLALFQHTQDEEWLKSALPMLEQFYYYWVVPPHLNPATGLSRFYAFGEGPAPEVLFSERDEEGRSHYDRVKEYYQRFEIEDYDVTLFYDRENDELTRLFYKGDRTMRESGFDITNRFGPFSIDILHYAPVCLNSLLYQMEQDLAQIYNILGNEELVKQWRDRADIRRDRIDRCLWDEEKGLYLDYHFQSGKRRRYEFATTFYPLWLGIASDAQAQGVVENLSLFEAPGGIFTSTRVTGNQWDAPFGWAPLTMVAVQGLYRYGYHDEGDRIARNFLTMVIEEFQRHGTLVEKYDVERCSAKVSDEICFGYSSNEVGFGWTNGVVLELLAALNLYEV
;
A
#
# COMPACT_ATOMS: atom_id res chain seq x y z
N MET A 1 41.87 7.81 11.53
CA MET A 1 41.63 9.25 11.33
C MET A 1 40.25 9.54 11.86
N THR A 2 40.17 10.46 12.81
CA THR A 2 38.97 10.91 13.52
C THR A 2 37.85 11.31 12.57
N THR A 3 36.75 10.55 12.58
CA THR A 3 35.47 10.92 11.99
C THR A 3 34.97 12.19 12.66
N LYS A 4 34.95 13.29 11.91
CA LYS A 4 34.23 14.50 12.31
C LYS A 4 32.75 14.16 12.31
N SER A 5 32.18 13.99 13.49
CA SER A 5 30.74 14.15 13.70
C SER A 5 30.39 15.58 13.26
N THR A 6 29.82 15.72 12.08
CA THR A 6 29.10 16.93 11.69
C THR A 6 27.82 16.92 12.50
N ASN A 7 27.88 17.60 13.64
CA ASN A 7 26.73 17.90 14.48
C ASN A 7 25.85 18.90 13.70
N THR A 8 25.06 18.39 12.74
CA THR A 8 24.02 19.16 12.06
C THR A 8 22.88 19.32 13.05
N SER A 9 22.73 20.54 13.57
CA SER A 9 21.62 20.90 14.45
C SER A 9 20.31 20.45 13.81
N SER A 10 19.50 19.67 14.53
CA SER A 10 18.15 19.31 14.10
C SER A 10 17.40 20.57 13.64
N PRO A 11 16.77 20.57 12.44
CA PRO A 11 15.92 21.68 12.02
C PRO A 11 14.68 21.85 12.94
N PHE A 12 14.43 20.88 13.82
CA PHE A 12 13.30 20.87 14.75
C PHE A 12 13.75 21.02 16.20
N THR A 13 12.97 21.78 16.97
CA THR A 13 13.06 21.78 18.43
C THR A 13 12.47 20.48 18.99
N THR A 14 12.96 20.04 20.16
CA THR A 14 12.38 18.90 20.88
C THR A 14 10.88 19.06 21.12
N ALA A 15 10.42 20.28 21.42
CA ALA A 15 9.00 20.58 21.62
C ALA A 15 8.14 20.35 20.37
N GLN A 16 8.66 20.62 19.16
CA GLN A 16 7.96 20.34 17.91
C GLN A 16 7.80 18.83 17.68
N ILE A 17 8.89 18.08 17.89
CA ILE A 17 8.90 16.62 17.78
C ILE A 17 7.91 16.00 18.77
N ASP A 18 7.96 16.42 20.03
CA ASP A 18 7.07 15.92 21.08
C ASP A 18 5.59 16.21 20.79
N ALA A 19 5.28 17.38 20.22
CA ALA A 19 3.91 17.72 19.84
C ALA A 19 3.36 16.79 18.75
N VAL A 20 4.16 16.47 17.73
CA VAL A 20 3.79 15.54 16.66
C VAL A 20 3.66 14.12 17.22
N ARG A 21 4.61 13.65 18.04
CA ARG A 21 4.53 12.33 18.67
C ARG A 21 3.30 12.19 19.55
N ALA A 22 2.99 13.20 20.37
CA ALA A 22 1.80 13.19 21.20
C ALA A 22 0.51 13.18 20.35
N TYR A 23 0.50 13.82 19.19
CA TYR A 23 -0.62 13.72 18.23
C TYR A 23 -0.75 12.31 17.66
N ILE A 24 0.35 11.71 17.19
CA ILE A 24 0.37 10.35 16.63
C ILE A 24 -0.13 9.34 17.65
N LYS A 25 0.40 9.38 18.89
CA LYS A 25 0.02 8.47 19.98
C LYS A 25 -1.48 8.51 20.27
N ARG A 26 -2.11 9.70 20.25
CA ARG A 26 -3.57 9.83 20.42
C ARG A 26 -4.34 9.31 19.20
N THR A 27 -3.78 9.54 18.02
CA THR A 27 -4.42 9.18 16.75
C THR A 27 -4.54 7.66 16.57
N TRP A 28 -3.61 6.85 17.08
CA TRP A 28 -3.76 5.38 17.06
C TRP A 28 -5.11 4.94 17.63
N LYS A 29 -5.49 5.46 18.80
CA LYS A 29 -6.80 5.16 19.40
C LYS A 29 -7.97 5.63 18.54
N THR A 30 -7.86 6.77 17.87
CA THR A 30 -8.90 7.29 16.97
C THR A 30 -9.05 6.47 15.69
N LEU A 31 -7.95 5.90 15.20
CA LEU A 31 -7.92 5.07 14.01
C LEU A 31 -8.24 3.59 14.29
N THR A 32 -8.20 3.15 15.55
CA THR A 32 -8.59 1.79 15.91
C THR A 32 -10.07 1.55 15.56
N ARG A 33 -10.35 0.39 14.99
CA ARG A 33 -11.68 -0.21 14.86
C ARG A 33 -11.67 -1.54 15.58
N SER A 34 -12.80 -1.86 16.20
CA SER A 34 -13.06 -3.09 16.95
C SER A 34 -14.55 -3.43 16.81
N HIS A 35 -15.04 -4.48 17.48
CA HIS A 35 -16.48 -4.77 17.48
C HIS A 35 -17.33 -3.61 18.02
N GLU A 36 -16.83 -2.81 18.96
CA GLU A 36 -17.52 -1.60 19.46
C GLU A 36 -17.74 -0.56 18.35
N HIS A 37 -16.87 -0.58 17.34
CA HIS A 37 -16.91 0.34 16.19
C HIS A 37 -17.57 -0.30 14.96
N LEU A 38 -18.14 -1.51 15.05
CA LEU A 38 -18.57 -2.26 13.87
C LEU A 38 -19.62 -1.50 13.04
N LEU A 39 -20.58 -0.81 13.67
CA LEU A 39 -21.55 0.02 12.95
C LEU A 39 -20.88 1.20 12.23
N GLN A 40 -19.87 1.83 12.84
CA GLN A 40 -19.09 2.87 12.18
C GLN A 40 -18.32 2.31 10.99
N SER A 41 -17.68 1.15 11.15
CA SER A 41 -16.99 0.46 10.05
C SER A 41 -17.94 0.01 8.94
N ALA A 42 -19.16 -0.42 9.28
CA ALA A 42 -20.14 -0.89 8.31
C ALA A 42 -20.68 0.25 7.43
N LYS A 43 -20.76 1.47 7.96
CA LYS A 43 -21.11 2.67 7.19
C LYS A 43 -20.10 2.93 6.09
N ASP A 44 -20.57 2.91 4.85
CA ASP A 44 -19.75 3.12 3.67
C ASP A 44 -20.21 4.37 2.92
N THR A 45 -19.37 5.40 2.91
CA THR A 45 -19.62 6.63 2.15
C THR A 45 -19.18 6.51 0.69
N LYS A 46 -18.51 5.40 0.33
CA LYS A 46 -18.03 5.14 -1.04
C LYS A 46 -19.10 4.52 -1.93
N LEU A 47 -20.23 4.09 -1.38
CA LEU A 47 -21.35 3.51 -2.11
C LEU A 47 -22.66 4.20 -1.72
N GLU A 48 -23.65 4.13 -2.61
CA GLU A 48 -25.00 4.58 -2.27
C GLU A 48 -25.61 3.68 -1.19
N HIS A 49 -26.20 4.31 -0.17
CA HIS A 49 -26.92 3.62 0.90
C HIS A 49 -28.39 4.04 0.93
N LYS A 50 -29.29 3.06 0.91
CA LYS A 50 -30.73 3.32 1.03
C LYS A 50 -31.06 3.64 2.49
N LYS A 51 -31.65 4.81 2.76
CA LYS A 51 -31.89 5.35 4.12
C LYS A 51 -32.59 4.40 5.10
N GLU A 52 -33.40 3.45 4.62
CA GLU A 52 -34.15 2.50 5.44
C GLU A 52 -33.51 1.10 5.50
N SER A 53 -32.40 0.88 4.79
CA SER A 53 -31.71 -0.40 4.78
C SER A 53 -30.74 -0.52 5.96
N ARG A 54 -30.56 -1.75 6.46
CA ARG A 54 -29.52 -2.05 7.46
C ARG A 54 -28.15 -2.12 6.81
N TRP A 55 -27.11 -1.82 7.57
CA TRP A 55 -25.73 -1.94 7.12
C TRP A 55 -25.29 -3.41 7.12
N LEU A 56 -24.78 -3.87 5.99
CA LEU A 56 -24.40 -5.26 5.79
C LEU A 56 -23.00 -5.54 6.36
N VAL A 57 -22.90 -6.62 7.14
CA VAL A 57 -21.64 -7.22 7.56
C VAL A 57 -21.65 -8.69 7.13
N TYR A 58 -20.64 -9.09 6.39
CA TYR A 58 -20.47 -10.43 5.87
C TYR A 58 -19.47 -11.23 6.70
N ILE A 59 -19.87 -12.42 7.15
CA ILE A 59 -19.00 -13.37 7.87
C ILE A 59 -18.56 -14.49 6.93
N SER A 60 -17.38 -15.07 7.17
CA SER A 60 -16.90 -16.22 6.38
C SER A 60 -17.87 -17.40 6.51
N PRO A 61 -18.07 -18.24 5.47
CA PRO A 61 -18.86 -19.47 5.60
C PRO A 61 -18.22 -20.50 6.53
N SER A 62 -16.93 -20.35 6.85
CA SER A 62 -16.22 -21.18 7.82
C SER A 62 -16.36 -20.70 9.27
N GLU A 63 -17.01 -19.54 9.48
CA GLU A 63 -17.32 -19.02 10.82
C GLU A 63 -18.67 -19.56 11.32
N GLU A 64 -18.72 -19.85 12.62
CA GLU A 64 -19.98 -20.22 13.27
C GLU A 64 -20.79 -18.96 13.58
N SER A 65 -21.79 -18.67 12.74
CA SER A 65 -22.64 -17.46 12.87
C SER A 65 -23.19 -17.22 14.29
N PRO A 66 -23.64 -18.22 15.07
CA PRO A 66 -24.11 -17.98 16.44
C PRO A 66 -23.02 -17.45 17.38
N ASN A 67 -21.76 -17.83 17.18
CA ASN A 67 -20.64 -17.36 18.00
C ASN A 67 -20.34 -15.90 17.69
N VAL A 68 -20.25 -15.55 16.40
CA VAL A 68 -20.06 -14.16 15.96
C VAL A 68 -21.19 -13.27 16.48
N GLN A 69 -22.44 -13.71 16.33
CA GLN A 69 -23.59 -12.94 16.82
C GLN A 69 -23.52 -12.72 18.34
N SER A 70 -23.17 -13.75 19.12
CA SER A 70 -23.02 -13.63 20.58
C SER A 70 -21.91 -12.66 20.98
N VAL A 71 -20.80 -12.62 20.24
CA VAL A 71 -19.70 -11.65 20.46
C VAL A 71 -20.17 -10.22 20.17
N LEU A 72 -20.89 -10.03 19.05
CA LEU A 72 -21.40 -8.72 18.65
C LEU A 72 -22.45 -8.19 19.61
N GLU A 73 -23.38 -9.03 20.08
CA GLU A 73 -24.42 -8.66 21.05
C GLU A 73 -23.85 -8.24 22.41
N ARG A 74 -22.66 -8.73 22.77
CA ARG A 74 -21.93 -8.30 23.98
C ARG A 74 -21.17 -6.98 23.78
N SER A 75 -20.75 -6.69 22.55
CA SER A 75 -19.88 -5.57 22.23
C SER A 75 -20.63 -4.31 21.77
N LEU A 76 -21.85 -4.48 21.24
CA LEU A 76 -22.65 -3.42 20.65
C LEU A 76 -23.91 -3.15 21.45
N SER A 77 -24.40 -1.91 21.39
CA SER A 77 -25.72 -1.59 21.93
C SER A 77 -26.82 -2.28 21.11
N ALA A 78 -27.95 -2.60 21.73
CA ALA A 78 -29.10 -3.18 21.02
C ALA A 78 -29.58 -2.29 19.84
N LYS A 79 -29.43 -0.96 19.98
CA LYS A 79 -29.74 0.01 18.91
C LYS A 79 -28.80 -0.10 17.73
N ASP A 80 -27.51 -0.33 17.98
CA ASP A 80 -26.53 -0.49 16.90
C ASP A 80 -26.67 -1.85 16.21
N MET A 81 -26.93 -2.92 16.98
CA MET A 81 -27.25 -4.23 16.43
C MET A 81 -28.48 -4.23 15.51
N GLN A 82 -29.53 -3.46 15.84
CA GLN A 82 -30.72 -3.32 14.98
C GLN A 82 -30.43 -2.63 13.64
N GLN A 83 -29.38 -1.82 13.56
CA GLN A 83 -28.95 -1.17 12.33
C GLN A 83 -28.05 -2.07 11.47
N LEU A 84 -27.63 -3.22 11.98
CA LEU A 84 -26.77 -4.17 11.29
C LEU A 84 -27.57 -5.37 10.77
N GLU A 85 -27.10 -5.91 9.66
CA GLU A 85 -27.54 -7.17 9.13
C GLU A 85 -26.32 -8.05 8.85
N ILE A 86 -26.23 -9.15 9.61
CA ILE A 86 -25.16 -10.13 9.46
C ILE A 86 -25.59 -11.15 8.41
N ARG A 87 -24.75 -11.35 7.39
CA ARG A 87 -24.96 -12.35 6.33
C ARG A 87 -23.75 -13.26 6.23
N THR A 88 -23.96 -14.52 5.89
CA THR A 88 -22.87 -15.40 5.47
C THR A 88 -22.43 -15.00 4.07
N LEU A 89 -21.12 -14.88 3.86
CA LEU A 89 -20.55 -14.60 2.55
C LEU A 89 -20.87 -15.77 1.60
N PRO A 90 -21.43 -15.50 0.40
CA PRO A 90 -21.66 -16.55 -0.59
C PRO A 90 -20.33 -17.11 -1.09
N THR A 91 -20.34 -18.37 -1.55
CA THR A 91 -19.16 -19.03 -2.09
C THR A 91 -18.58 -18.31 -3.31
N GLU A 92 -19.46 -17.81 -4.19
CA GLU A 92 -19.06 -17.10 -5.41
C GLU A 92 -19.21 -15.58 -5.22
N VAL A 93 -18.16 -14.82 -5.54
CA VAL A 93 -18.12 -13.36 -5.36
C VAL A 93 -19.17 -12.66 -6.23
N GLU A 94 -19.45 -13.20 -7.42
CA GLU A 94 -20.42 -12.67 -8.40
C GLU A 94 -21.87 -12.77 -7.91
N ALA A 95 -22.13 -13.63 -6.91
CA ALA A 95 -23.43 -13.74 -6.27
C ALA A 95 -23.74 -12.55 -5.34
N ILE A 96 -22.73 -11.77 -4.95
CA ILE A 96 -22.89 -10.59 -4.10
C ILE A 96 -23.55 -9.47 -4.89
N LYS A 97 -24.81 -9.16 -4.57
CA LYS A 97 -25.57 -8.05 -5.17
C LYS A 97 -25.61 -6.80 -4.31
N GLU A 98 -25.50 -6.97 -3.01
CA GLU A 98 -25.47 -5.88 -2.04
C GLU A 98 -24.14 -5.91 -1.31
N HIS A 99 -23.42 -4.79 -1.35
CA HIS A 99 -22.08 -4.72 -0.78
C HIS A 99 -22.09 -4.37 0.71
N GLY A 100 -21.07 -4.83 1.42
CA GLY A 100 -20.96 -4.66 2.88
C GLY A 100 -19.53 -4.83 3.39
N LEU A 101 -19.37 -4.61 4.69
CA LEU A 101 -18.11 -4.85 5.40
C LEU A 101 -17.87 -6.35 5.55
N LEU A 102 -16.62 -6.78 5.45
CA LEU A 102 -16.20 -8.13 5.82
C LEU A 102 -15.76 -8.15 7.28
N TYR A 103 -16.32 -9.10 8.03
CA TYR A 103 -16.06 -9.26 9.45
C TYR A 103 -14.59 -9.58 9.74
N LEU A 104 -14.04 -8.98 10.80
CA LEU A 104 -12.74 -9.31 11.36
C LEU A 104 -12.89 -9.52 12.88
N PRO A 105 -12.25 -10.53 13.48
CA PRO A 105 -12.57 -11.01 14.85
C PRO A 105 -12.00 -10.17 16.00
N GLY A 106 -11.42 -9.01 15.75
CA GLY A 106 -10.50 -8.33 16.66
C GLY A 106 -10.13 -6.93 16.16
N PRO A 107 -9.42 -6.14 16.99
CA PRO A 107 -9.09 -4.76 16.64
C PRO A 107 -8.07 -4.65 15.50
N TYR A 108 -8.15 -3.56 14.75
CA TYR A 108 -7.19 -3.17 13.73
C TYR A 108 -7.19 -1.65 13.60
N VAL A 109 -6.19 -1.10 12.91
CA VAL A 109 -6.05 0.34 12.67
C VAL A 109 -6.32 0.62 11.19
N VAL A 110 -7.15 1.63 10.92
CA VAL A 110 -7.48 2.08 9.56
C VAL A 110 -6.54 3.20 9.10
N PRO A 111 -6.42 3.49 7.79
CA PRO A 111 -5.62 4.62 7.32
C PRO A 111 -6.10 5.96 7.89
N GLY A 112 -7.39 6.29 7.80
CA GLY A 112 -7.93 7.54 8.34
C GLY A 112 -8.94 8.21 7.41
N GLY A 113 -9.58 9.28 7.91
CA GLY A 113 -10.59 10.02 7.16
C GLY A 113 -11.76 9.14 6.68
N ARG A 114 -11.99 9.10 5.37
CA ARG A 114 -13.05 8.28 4.74
C ARG A 114 -12.80 6.76 4.75
N PHE A 115 -11.59 6.33 5.09
CA PHE A 115 -11.20 4.92 5.12
C PHE A 115 -11.52 4.33 6.49
N ASN A 116 -12.56 3.49 6.55
CA ASN A 116 -13.05 2.85 7.78
C ASN A 116 -12.81 1.33 7.80
N GLU A 117 -12.04 0.86 6.83
CA GLU A 117 -11.68 -0.51 6.56
C GLU A 117 -10.21 -0.75 6.91
N MET A 118 -9.88 -2.02 7.16
CA MET A 118 -8.51 -2.47 7.19
C MET A 118 -7.95 -2.53 5.77
N TYR A 119 -6.85 -1.81 5.51
CA TYR A 119 -6.14 -1.84 4.23
C TYR A 119 -4.88 -2.71 4.31
N GLY A 120 -4.55 -3.37 3.20
CA GLY A 120 -3.48 -4.37 3.15
C GLY A 120 -2.08 -3.80 3.42
N TRP A 121 -1.59 -2.94 2.53
CA TRP A 121 -0.19 -2.46 2.61
C TRP A 121 0.00 -1.29 3.58
N ASP A 122 -1.02 -0.44 3.80
CA ASP A 122 -1.02 0.62 4.82
C ASP A 122 -0.70 0.04 6.21
N SER A 123 -1.23 -1.15 6.48
CA SER A 123 -1.05 -1.86 7.75
C SER A 123 0.41 -2.11 8.08
N TYR A 124 1.32 -2.24 7.11
CA TYR A 124 2.75 -2.39 7.39
C TYR A 124 3.35 -1.14 8.01
N PHE A 125 3.10 0.03 7.42
CA PHE A 125 3.61 1.30 7.94
C PHE A 125 2.98 1.65 9.28
N ILE A 126 1.68 1.32 9.44
CA ILE A 126 0.99 1.47 10.73
C ILE A 126 1.62 0.55 11.79
N LEU A 127 1.88 -0.72 11.46
CA LEU A 127 2.50 -1.68 12.37
C LEU A 127 3.84 -1.15 12.91
N LEU A 128 4.69 -0.61 12.03
CA LEU A 128 5.97 0.00 12.43
C LEU A 128 5.73 1.11 13.47
N GLY A 129 4.79 2.01 13.20
CA GLY A 129 4.42 3.08 14.13
C GLY A 129 3.88 2.57 15.47
N LEU A 130 3.02 1.56 15.47
CA LEU A 130 2.49 0.93 16.68
C LEU A 130 3.60 0.31 17.53
N LEU A 131 4.53 -0.41 16.91
CA LEU A 131 5.68 -1.01 17.60
C LEU A 131 6.58 0.06 18.23
N ARG A 132 6.85 1.17 17.52
CA ARG A 132 7.61 2.33 18.06
C ARG A 132 6.95 2.97 19.27
N ASP A 133 5.62 3.00 19.31
CA ASP A 133 4.86 3.55 20.42
C ASP A 133 4.54 2.51 21.50
N GLY A 134 5.03 1.27 21.39
CA GLY A 134 4.83 0.19 22.36
C GLY A 134 3.41 -0.40 22.35
N GLU A 135 2.60 -0.15 21.32
CA GLU A 135 1.23 -0.66 21.16
C GLU A 135 1.23 -2.12 20.65
N SER A 136 1.98 -3.00 21.33
CA SER A 136 2.31 -4.36 20.86
C SER A 136 1.07 -5.25 20.70
N GLU A 137 0.09 -5.15 21.59
CA GLU A 137 -1.16 -5.93 21.50
C GLU A 137 -1.99 -5.54 20.27
N LEU A 138 -2.06 -4.24 19.97
CA LEU A 138 -2.77 -3.74 18.80
C LEU A 138 -2.01 -4.09 17.50
N ALA A 139 -0.68 -4.03 17.53
CA ALA A 139 0.17 -4.49 16.44
C ALA A 139 -0.03 -5.99 16.17
N GLN A 140 -0.07 -6.83 17.21
CA GLN A 140 -0.37 -8.25 17.07
C GLN A 140 -1.74 -8.50 16.48
N SER A 141 -2.77 -7.86 17.03
CA SER A 141 -4.12 -8.00 16.49
C SER A 141 -4.19 -7.59 15.02
N GLN A 142 -3.46 -6.54 14.60
CA GLN A 142 -3.40 -6.13 13.19
C GLN A 142 -2.84 -7.25 12.30
N VAL A 143 -1.75 -7.92 12.70
CA VAL A 143 -1.21 -9.05 11.92
C VAL A 143 -2.19 -10.23 11.91
N ASP A 144 -2.80 -10.55 13.05
CA ASP A 144 -3.79 -11.62 13.17
C ASP A 144 -4.99 -11.40 12.25
N GLN A 145 -5.43 -10.15 12.06
CA GLN A 145 -6.52 -9.84 11.13
C GLN A 145 -6.15 -10.07 9.67
N LEU A 146 -4.89 -9.82 9.29
CA LEU A 146 -4.43 -10.12 7.93
C LEU A 146 -4.31 -11.62 7.70
N LEU A 147 -3.80 -12.37 8.70
CA LEU A 147 -3.76 -13.83 8.67
C LEU A 147 -5.19 -14.41 8.57
N TYR A 148 -6.14 -13.84 9.31
CA TYR A 148 -7.56 -14.17 9.22
C TYR A 148 -8.10 -13.93 7.80
N GLN A 149 -7.77 -12.80 7.16
CA GLN A 149 -8.20 -12.55 5.78
C GLN A 149 -7.65 -13.61 4.81
N VAL A 150 -6.38 -14.00 4.94
CA VAL A 150 -5.81 -15.06 4.10
C VAL A 150 -6.56 -16.38 4.31
N GLN A 151 -6.80 -16.75 5.56
CA GLN A 151 -7.49 -17.99 5.92
C GLN A 151 -8.95 -18.02 5.45
N HIS A 152 -9.68 -16.93 5.62
CA HIS A 152 -11.14 -16.89 5.46
C HIS A 152 -11.63 -16.26 4.16
N TYR A 153 -10.80 -15.45 3.50
CA TYR A 153 -11.09 -14.73 2.26
C TYR A 153 -10.08 -15.04 1.13
N GLY A 154 -9.09 -15.90 1.40
CA GLY A 154 -8.19 -16.47 0.40
C GLY A 154 -6.93 -15.64 0.13
N THR A 155 -6.90 -14.37 0.50
CA THR A 155 -5.75 -13.46 0.37
C THR A 155 -5.91 -12.26 1.30
N ILE A 156 -4.87 -11.43 1.42
CA ILE A 156 -5.04 -10.07 1.97
C ILE A 156 -5.80 -9.24 0.96
N LEU A 157 -6.93 -8.67 1.36
CA LEU A 157 -7.73 -7.83 0.49
C LEU A 157 -7.14 -6.41 0.43
N ASN A 158 -7.42 -5.69 -0.66
CA ASN A 158 -7.14 -4.26 -0.72
C ASN A 158 -7.75 -3.53 0.49
N ALA A 159 -9.03 -3.80 0.76
CA ALA A 159 -9.70 -3.45 2.01
C ALA A 159 -10.74 -4.51 2.38
N ASN A 160 -11.15 -4.64 3.64
CA ASN A 160 -12.12 -5.65 4.08
C ASN A 160 -13.59 -5.30 3.72
N ARG A 161 -13.88 -5.13 2.43
CA ARG A 161 -15.23 -4.91 1.85
C ARG A 161 -15.52 -5.95 0.78
N THR A 162 -16.79 -6.28 0.55
CA THR A 162 -17.13 -7.32 -0.44
C THR A 162 -16.75 -6.95 -1.88
N TYR A 163 -16.77 -5.67 -2.27
CA TYR A 163 -16.29 -5.23 -3.61
C TYR A 163 -14.77 -5.28 -3.78
N MET A 164 -14.03 -5.61 -2.70
CA MET A 164 -12.58 -5.77 -2.68
C MET A 164 -12.14 -7.24 -2.71
N LEU A 165 -13.05 -8.21 -2.59
CA LEU A 165 -12.75 -9.65 -2.59
C LEU A 165 -11.99 -10.16 -3.83
N SER A 166 -12.00 -9.36 -4.89
CA SER A 166 -11.39 -9.72 -6.17
C SER A 166 -10.00 -9.12 -6.39
N ARG A 167 -9.42 -8.42 -5.39
CA ARG A 167 -8.08 -7.84 -5.51
C ARG A 167 -7.36 -7.70 -4.18
N SER A 168 -6.04 -7.78 -4.24
CA SER A 168 -5.15 -7.62 -3.09
C SER A 168 -4.54 -6.20 -3.03
N GLN A 169 -3.39 -6.08 -2.37
CA GLN A 169 -2.51 -4.91 -2.31
C GLN A 169 -1.04 -5.36 -2.19
N PRO A 170 -0.03 -4.48 -2.32
CA PRO A 170 1.38 -4.85 -2.24
C PRO A 170 1.71 -5.78 -1.04
N PRO A 171 2.37 -6.94 -1.28
CA PRO A 171 2.45 -7.98 -0.26
C PRO A 171 3.57 -7.74 0.75
N VAL A 172 3.19 -7.25 1.94
CA VAL A 172 4.11 -6.90 3.05
C VAL A 172 3.85 -7.72 4.33
N LEU A 173 3.05 -8.79 4.25
CA LEU A 173 2.64 -9.59 5.42
C LEU A 173 3.81 -10.27 6.14
N SER A 174 4.75 -10.86 5.39
CA SER A 174 5.90 -11.56 5.98
C SER A 174 6.79 -10.61 6.78
N MET A 175 6.95 -9.38 6.27
CA MET A 175 7.70 -8.31 6.94
C MET A 175 7.00 -7.90 8.25
N MET A 176 5.66 -7.79 8.24
CA MET A 176 4.86 -7.52 9.44
C MET A 176 5.01 -8.63 10.48
N VAL A 177 4.93 -9.89 10.05
CA VAL A 177 5.08 -11.05 10.95
C VAL A 177 6.46 -11.07 11.60
N LEU A 178 7.53 -10.87 10.83
CA LEU A 178 8.88 -10.84 11.38
C LEU A 178 9.14 -9.62 12.27
N ALA A 179 8.64 -8.44 11.91
CA ALA A 179 8.75 -7.24 12.74
C ALA A 179 8.08 -7.45 14.11
N LEU A 180 6.91 -8.07 14.14
CA LEU A 180 6.22 -8.40 15.39
C LEU A 180 6.97 -9.49 16.17
N PHE A 181 7.40 -10.56 15.51
CA PHE A 181 8.17 -11.64 16.15
C PHE A 181 9.45 -11.13 16.81
N GLN A 182 10.15 -10.15 16.20
CA GLN A 182 11.31 -9.52 16.82
C GLN A 182 10.99 -8.90 18.18
N HIS A 183 9.76 -8.43 18.40
CA HIS A 183 9.31 -7.87 19.68
C HIS A 183 8.79 -8.94 20.64
N THR A 184 8.02 -9.92 20.16
CA THR A 184 7.32 -10.89 21.03
C THR A 184 8.16 -12.13 21.34
N GLN A 185 9.05 -12.53 20.42
CA GLN A 185 9.78 -13.80 20.45
C GLN A 185 8.86 -15.03 20.58
N ASP A 186 7.60 -14.92 20.16
CA ASP A 186 6.62 -16.01 20.24
C ASP A 186 6.75 -16.97 19.04
N GLU A 187 7.53 -18.04 19.23
CA GLU A 187 7.77 -19.05 18.20
C GLU A 187 6.53 -19.89 17.87
N GLU A 188 5.63 -20.11 18.84
CA GLU A 188 4.40 -20.88 18.60
C GLU A 188 3.42 -20.08 17.75
N TRP A 189 3.26 -18.78 18.04
CA TRP A 189 2.51 -17.88 17.17
C TRP A 189 3.13 -17.80 15.77
N LEU A 190 4.46 -17.66 15.67
CA LEU A 190 5.16 -17.60 14.38
C LEU A 190 4.90 -18.87 13.55
N LYS A 191 4.98 -20.04 14.19
CA LYS A 191 4.67 -21.33 13.57
C LYS A 191 3.21 -21.42 13.13
N SER A 192 2.28 -20.84 13.90
CA SER A 192 0.86 -20.79 13.53
C SER A 192 0.59 -19.89 12.32
N ALA A 193 1.36 -18.82 12.12
CA ALA A 193 1.22 -17.88 11.01
C ALA A 193 1.72 -18.44 9.66
N LEU A 194 2.67 -19.38 9.70
CA LEU A 194 3.41 -19.86 8.53
C LEU A 194 2.54 -20.42 7.39
N PRO A 195 1.51 -21.25 7.62
CA PRO A 195 0.66 -21.75 6.53
C PRO A 195 -0.04 -20.62 5.76
N MET A 196 -0.48 -19.57 6.46
CA MET A 196 -1.10 -18.40 5.82
C MET A 196 -0.08 -17.57 5.05
N LEU A 197 1.17 -17.47 5.52
CA LEU A 197 2.24 -16.81 4.76
C LEU A 197 2.54 -17.54 3.46
N GLU A 198 2.62 -18.87 3.48
CA GLU A 198 2.82 -19.69 2.28
C GLU A 198 1.64 -19.59 1.31
N GLN A 199 0.41 -19.62 1.83
CA GLN A 199 -0.79 -19.43 1.02
C GLN A 199 -0.81 -18.04 0.35
N PHE A 200 -0.48 -16.99 1.11
CA PHE A 200 -0.43 -15.64 0.57
C PHE A 200 0.70 -15.46 -0.45
N TYR A 201 1.87 -16.08 -0.24
CA TYR A 201 2.91 -16.12 -1.26
C TYR A 201 2.43 -16.81 -2.53
N TYR A 202 1.77 -17.97 -2.39
CA TYR A 202 1.25 -18.75 -3.53
C TYR A 202 0.27 -17.95 -4.39
N TYR A 203 -0.59 -17.13 -3.78
CA TYR A 203 -1.49 -16.21 -4.49
C TYR A 203 -0.77 -15.38 -5.57
N TRP A 204 0.45 -14.92 -5.30
CA TRP A 204 1.22 -14.05 -6.19
C TRP A 204 2.11 -14.79 -7.20
N VAL A 205 2.45 -16.05 -6.94
CA VAL A 205 3.39 -16.83 -7.77
C VAL A 205 2.70 -17.92 -8.58
N VAL A 206 1.40 -17.79 -8.82
CA VAL A 206 0.64 -18.59 -9.78
C VAL A 206 0.00 -17.72 -10.86
N PRO A 207 -0.27 -18.27 -12.06
CA PRO A 207 -1.07 -17.54 -13.06
C PRO A 207 -2.45 -17.16 -12.50
N PRO A 208 -2.97 -15.97 -12.82
CA PRO A 208 -2.48 -15.02 -13.81
C PRO A 208 -1.45 -13.99 -13.29
N HIS A 209 -1.10 -13.99 -12.00
CA HIS A 209 -0.06 -13.10 -11.46
C HIS A 209 1.32 -13.49 -11.98
N LEU A 210 1.69 -14.76 -11.90
CA LEU A 210 2.95 -15.25 -12.45
C LEU A 210 2.91 -15.22 -13.99
N ASN A 211 3.86 -14.51 -14.59
CA ASN A 211 4.15 -14.62 -16.01
C ASN A 211 5.19 -15.74 -16.24
N PRO A 212 4.82 -16.86 -16.89
CA PRO A 212 5.73 -18.01 -17.03
C PRO A 212 6.93 -17.73 -17.93
N ALA A 213 6.84 -16.76 -18.85
CA ALA A 213 7.94 -16.46 -19.79
C ALA A 213 9.11 -15.75 -19.10
N THR A 214 8.82 -14.85 -18.16
CA THR A 214 9.86 -14.14 -17.38
C THR A 214 10.15 -14.81 -16.04
N GLY A 215 9.17 -15.52 -15.49
CA GLY A 215 9.19 -16.02 -14.11
C GLY A 215 9.05 -14.91 -13.05
N LEU A 216 8.60 -13.72 -13.46
CA LEU A 216 8.24 -12.62 -12.58
C LEU A 216 6.72 -12.49 -12.49
N SER A 217 6.25 -11.84 -11.43
CA SER A 217 4.83 -11.61 -11.19
C SER A 217 4.40 -10.22 -11.64
N ARG A 218 3.11 -10.07 -11.93
CA ARG A 218 2.39 -8.82 -12.15
C ARG A 218 1.24 -8.69 -11.17
N PHE A 219 0.75 -7.47 -10.99
CA PHE A 219 -0.58 -7.28 -10.43
C PHE A 219 -1.62 -7.80 -11.44
N TYR A 220 -2.70 -8.40 -10.96
CA TYR A 220 -3.81 -8.87 -11.77
C TYR A 220 -5.08 -9.05 -10.92
N ALA A 221 -5.89 -8.00 -10.81
CA ALA A 221 -7.17 -8.09 -10.10
C ALA A 221 -8.13 -9.05 -10.82
N PHE A 222 -8.81 -9.93 -10.09
CA PHE A 222 -9.74 -10.92 -10.65
C PHE A 222 -11.10 -10.33 -11.04
N GLY A 223 -11.48 -9.18 -10.51
CA GLY A 223 -12.78 -8.56 -10.73
C GLY A 223 -13.03 -8.13 -12.17
N GLU A 224 -14.30 -7.91 -12.50
CA GLU A 224 -14.78 -7.53 -13.83
C GLU A 224 -15.69 -6.30 -13.76
N GLY A 225 -15.81 -5.59 -14.89
CA GLY A 225 -16.63 -4.37 -14.99
C GLY A 225 -16.14 -3.22 -14.09
N PRO A 226 -16.85 -2.08 -14.08
CA PRO A 226 -16.44 -0.91 -13.30
C PRO A 226 -16.39 -1.22 -11.81
N ALA A 227 -15.34 -0.72 -11.15
CA ALA A 227 -15.23 -0.75 -9.70
C ALA A 227 -16.37 0.08 -9.05
N PRO A 228 -17.22 -0.52 -8.18
CA PRO A 228 -18.37 0.17 -7.60
C PRO A 228 -18.00 1.45 -6.85
N GLU A 229 -16.98 1.42 -6.01
CA GLU A 229 -16.50 2.55 -5.21
C GLU A 229 -16.02 3.73 -6.07
N VAL A 230 -15.57 3.46 -7.30
CA VAL A 230 -15.10 4.47 -8.25
C VAL A 230 -16.28 5.18 -8.90
N LEU A 231 -17.29 4.41 -9.33
CA LEU A 231 -18.52 4.95 -9.92
C LEU A 231 -19.20 5.95 -8.98
N PHE A 232 -19.21 5.65 -7.69
CA PHE A 232 -19.93 6.48 -6.72
C PHE A 232 -19.05 7.60 -6.17
N SER A 233 -17.78 7.33 -5.89
CA SER A 233 -17.03 8.17 -4.97
C SER A 233 -15.85 8.94 -5.57
N GLU A 234 -15.48 8.65 -6.82
CA GLU A 234 -14.52 9.43 -7.60
C GLU A 234 -15.28 10.26 -8.65
N ARG A 235 -15.92 11.32 -8.17
CA ARG A 235 -16.68 12.26 -9.00
C ARG A 235 -16.09 13.66 -8.90
N ASP A 236 -16.10 14.38 -10.02
CA ASP A 236 -15.76 15.81 -10.03
C ASP A 236 -16.93 16.69 -9.52
N GLU A 237 -16.73 18.01 -9.53
CA GLU A 237 -17.72 18.98 -9.06
C GLU A 237 -19.00 18.97 -9.91
N GLU A 238 -18.89 18.57 -11.18
CA GLU A 238 -20.01 18.37 -12.10
C GLU A 238 -20.70 17.00 -11.94
N GLY A 239 -20.20 16.15 -11.03
CA GLY A 239 -20.74 14.83 -10.74
C GLY A 239 -20.36 13.74 -11.75
N ARG A 240 -19.44 14.02 -12.68
CA ARG A 240 -18.92 13.05 -13.66
C ARG A 240 -18.00 12.06 -12.96
N SER A 241 -18.17 10.79 -13.25
CA SER A 241 -17.32 9.74 -12.66
C SER A 241 -15.91 9.77 -13.27
N HIS A 242 -14.96 9.13 -12.59
CA HIS A 242 -13.63 8.84 -13.15
C HIS A 242 -13.71 8.31 -14.59
N TYR A 243 -14.61 7.36 -14.85
CA TYR A 243 -14.76 6.75 -16.18
C TYR A 243 -15.25 7.72 -17.24
N ASP A 244 -16.19 8.62 -16.91
CA ASP A 244 -16.67 9.66 -17.83
C ASP A 244 -15.51 10.57 -18.26
N ARG A 245 -14.65 10.92 -17.29
CA ARG A 245 -13.51 11.82 -17.49
C ARG A 245 -12.38 11.14 -18.27
N VAL A 246 -12.19 9.84 -18.09
CA VAL A 246 -11.25 9.06 -18.91
C VAL A 246 -11.70 8.97 -20.37
N LYS A 247 -13.00 8.75 -20.62
CA LYS A 247 -13.54 8.77 -22.00
C LYS A 247 -13.29 10.12 -22.67
N GLU A 248 -13.59 11.22 -21.97
CA GLU A 248 -13.30 12.58 -22.45
C GLU A 248 -11.81 12.77 -22.74
N TYR A 249 -10.92 12.24 -21.89
CA TYR A 249 -9.48 12.28 -22.13
C TYR A 249 -9.10 11.54 -23.41
N TYR A 250 -9.59 10.32 -23.61
CA TYR A 250 -9.33 9.54 -24.83
C TYR A 250 -9.87 10.18 -26.11
N GLN A 251 -10.97 10.93 -26.02
CA GLN A 251 -11.50 11.70 -27.15
C GLN A 251 -10.63 12.89 -27.52
N ARG A 252 -9.97 13.51 -26.54
CA ARG A 252 -9.22 14.77 -26.71
C ARG A 252 -7.74 14.57 -27.03
N PHE A 253 -7.14 13.51 -26.51
CA PHE A 253 -5.70 13.30 -26.57
C PHE A 253 -5.34 12.05 -27.36
N GLU A 254 -4.30 12.17 -28.17
CA GLU A 254 -3.62 11.02 -28.78
C GLU A 254 -2.68 10.41 -27.73
N ILE A 255 -2.66 9.07 -27.66
CA ILE A 255 -1.86 8.31 -26.70
C ILE A 255 -1.00 7.32 -27.46
N GLU A 256 0.29 7.36 -27.20
CA GLU A 256 1.30 6.51 -27.85
C GLU A 256 1.82 5.40 -26.93
N ASP A 257 1.54 5.48 -25.62
CA ASP A 257 2.04 4.53 -24.63
C ASP A 257 1.48 3.11 -24.82
N TYR A 258 0.27 2.99 -25.36
CA TYR A 258 -0.43 1.72 -25.63
C TYR A 258 -1.51 1.90 -26.71
N ASP A 259 -2.01 0.79 -27.26
CA ASP A 259 -3.12 0.80 -28.22
C ASP A 259 -4.45 1.09 -27.51
N VAL A 260 -4.91 2.34 -27.59
CA VAL A 260 -6.16 2.82 -26.98
C VAL A 260 -7.38 2.03 -27.47
N THR A 261 -7.36 1.46 -28.68
CA THR A 261 -8.52 0.73 -29.23
C THR A 261 -8.84 -0.54 -28.45
N LEU A 262 -7.87 -1.07 -27.69
CA LEU A 262 -8.09 -2.20 -26.79
C LEU A 262 -8.88 -1.80 -25.54
N PHE A 263 -8.84 -0.52 -25.15
CA PHE A 263 -9.36 -0.01 -23.88
C PHE A 263 -10.58 0.91 -24.06
N TYR A 264 -10.75 1.50 -25.24
CA TYR A 264 -11.83 2.43 -25.53
C TYR A 264 -12.36 2.25 -26.95
N ASP A 265 -13.65 1.95 -27.03
CA ASP A 265 -14.42 1.93 -28.27
C ASP A 265 -14.87 3.34 -28.61
N ARG A 266 -14.20 3.95 -29.60
CA ARG A 266 -14.49 5.31 -30.08
C ARG A 266 -15.81 5.40 -30.82
N GLU A 267 -16.30 4.32 -31.44
CA GLU A 267 -17.54 4.34 -32.22
C GLU A 267 -18.76 4.41 -31.29
N ASN A 268 -18.72 3.67 -30.20
CA ASN A 268 -19.82 3.58 -29.23
C ASN A 268 -19.65 4.49 -27.99
N ASP A 269 -18.49 5.15 -27.85
CA ASP A 269 -18.12 5.91 -26.65
C ASP A 269 -18.16 5.07 -25.35
N GLU A 270 -17.55 3.89 -25.41
CA GLU A 270 -17.57 2.91 -24.31
C GLU A 270 -16.16 2.46 -23.92
N LEU A 271 -15.91 2.38 -22.61
CA LEU A 271 -14.71 1.74 -22.08
C LEU A 271 -14.88 0.22 -22.15
N THR A 272 -13.86 -0.48 -22.63
CA THR A 272 -13.92 -1.93 -22.86
C THR A 272 -13.80 -2.70 -21.55
N ARG A 273 -14.08 -4.01 -21.60
CA ARG A 273 -13.79 -4.93 -20.48
C ARG A 273 -12.32 -4.88 -20.05
N LEU A 274 -11.39 -4.74 -21.00
CA LEU A 274 -9.97 -4.70 -20.71
C LEU A 274 -9.58 -3.42 -19.94
N PHE A 275 -10.23 -2.30 -20.22
CA PHE A 275 -10.05 -1.07 -19.44
C PHE A 275 -10.37 -1.29 -17.97
N TYR A 276 -11.56 -1.83 -17.67
CA TYR A 276 -11.97 -2.07 -16.29
C TYR A 276 -11.07 -3.09 -15.58
N LYS A 277 -10.54 -4.06 -16.32
CA LYS A 277 -9.54 -5.00 -15.80
C LYS A 277 -8.23 -4.28 -15.44
N GLY A 278 -7.79 -3.36 -16.30
CA GLY A 278 -6.62 -2.51 -16.10
C GLY A 278 -6.77 -1.61 -14.88
N ASP A 279 -7.89 -0.88 -14.76
CA ASP A 279 -8.20 -0.01 -13.61
C ASP A 279 -8.17 -0.79 -12.29
N ARG A 280 -8.89 -1.91 -12.20
CA ARG A 280 -8.92 -2.73 -10.97
C ARG A 280 -7.54 -3.28 -10.61
N THR A 281 -6.73 -3.62 -11.60
CA THR A 281 -5.36 -4.11 -11.40
C THR A 281 -4.42 -3.00 -10.97
N MET A 282 -4.58 -1.81 -11.52
CA MET A 282 -3.86 -0.62 -11.10
C MET A 282 -4.17 -0.30 -9.62
N ARG A 283 -5.41 -0.48 -9.18
CA ARG A 283 -5.80 -0.34 -7.75
C ARG A 283 -5.21 -1.43 -6.84
N GLU A 284 -5.01 -2.64 -7.37
CA GLU A 284 -4.27 -3.69 -6.64
C GLU A 284 -2.80 -3.30 -6.40
N SER A 285 -2.23 -2.44 -7.24
CA SER A 285 -0.85 -1.98 -7.05
C SER A 285 -0.66 -0.99 -5.90
N GLY A 286 -1.75 -0.38 -5.41
CA GLY A 286 -1.74 0.71 -4.43
C GLY A 286 -1.39 2.09 -5.01
N PHE A 287 -1.09 2.18 -6.31
CA PHE A 287 -0.74 3.43 -7.00
C PHE A 287 -1.92 3.99 -7.81
N ASP A 288 -3.12 4.04 -7.22
CA ASP A 288 -4.32 4.56 -7.88
C ASP A 288 -4.50 6.07 -7.71
N ILE A 289 -4.32 6.93 -8.73
CA ILE A 289 -3.84 6.61 -10.08
C ILE A 289 -2.52 7.34 -10.40
N THR A 290 -1.83 6.85 -11.42
CA THR A 290 -0.55 7.33 -11.96
C THR A 290 -0.50 7.08 -13.47
N ASN A 291 0.38 7.77 -14.21
CA ASN A 291 0.70 7.46 -15.61
C ASN A 291 1.91 6.51 -15.80
N ARG A 292 2.38 5.85 -14.73
CA ARG A 292 3.51 4.90 -14.75
C ARG A 292 3.46 3.91 -15.92
N PHE A 293 2.28 3.33 -16.19
CA PHE A 293 2.05 2.38 -17.29
C PHE A 293 1.29 3.02 -18.48
N GLY A 294 1.56 4.30 -18.75
CA GLY A 294 0.77 5.13 -19.67
C GLY A 294 -0.42 5.80 -18.97
N PRO A 295 -1.20 6.65 -19.65
CA PRO A 295 -2.34 7.35 -19.06
C PRO A 295 -3.23 6.44 -18.20
N PHE A 296 -3.47 6.83 -16.95
CA PHE A 296 -4.28 6.08 -15.97
C PHE A 296 -3.74 4.69 -15.59
N SER A 297 -2.56 4.32 -16.07
CA SER A 297 -1.90 3.02 -15.81
C SER A 297 -2.72 1.78 -16.16
N ILE A 298 -3.61 1.87 -17.14
CA ILE A 298 -4.48 0.75 -17.51
C ILE A 298 -3.74 -0.42 -18.16
N ASP A 299 -2.55 -0.17 -18.72
CA ASP A 299 -1.73 -1.18 -19.40
C ASP A 299 -0.90 -2.02 -18.39
N ILE A 300 -1.02 -1.76 -17.09
CA ILE A 300 -0.34 -2.45 -15.98
C ILE A 300 -0.39 -3.98 -16.09
N LEU A 301 -1.46 -4.52 -16.68
CA LEU A 301 -1.67 -5.95 -16.93
C LEU A 301 -0.49 -6.59 -17.68
N HIS A 302 0.28 -5.82 -18.44
CA HIS A 302 1.36 -6.33 -19.29
C HIS A 302 2.76 -6.13 -18.70
N TYR A 303 2.87 -5.62 -17.46
CA TYR A 303 4.16 -5.29 -16.85
C TYR A 303 4.48 -6.19 -15.65
N ALA A 304 5.76 -6.50 -15.46
CA ALA A 304 6.35 -6.90 -14.18
C ALA A 304 6.80 -5.64 -13.45
N PRO A 305 6.10 -5.22 -12.38
CA PRO A 305 6.51 -4.04 -11.64
C PRO A 305 7.71 -4.34 -10.73
N VAL A 306 8.65 -3.41 -10.64
CA VAL A 306 9.80 -3.51 -9.73
C VAL A 306 9.38 -3.67 -8.27
N CYS A 307 8.37 -2.90 -7.83
CA CYS A 307 7.87 -2.95 -6.46
C CYS A 307 7.35 -4.36 -6.09
N LEU A 308 6.46 -4.94 -6.88
CA LEU A 308 5.88 -6.26 -6.60
C LEU A 308 6.95 -7.34 -6.54
N ASN A 309 7.84 -7.39 -7.53
CA ASN A 309 8.85 -8.44 -7.59
C ASN A 309 9.91 -8.29 -6.50
N SER A 310 10.21 -7.07 -6.07
CA SER A 310 11.08 -6.84 -4.91
C SER A 310 10.42 -7.30 -3.61
N LEU A 311 9.12 -7.04 -3.43
CA LEU A 311 8.36 -7.53 -2.27
C LEU A 311 8.26 -9.06 -2.24
N LEU A 312 8.08 -9.71 -3.39
CA LEU A 312 8.07 -11.18 -3.46
C LEU A 312 9.45 -11.78 -3.15
N TYR A 313 10.54 -11.10 -3.52
CA TYR A 313 11.88 -11.49 -3.07
C TYR A 313 11.99 -11.40 -1.55
N GLN A 314 11.48 -10.32 -0.95
CA GLN A 314 11.48 -10.18 0.50
C GLN A 314 10.64 -11.26 1.17
N MET A 315 9.47 -11.61 0.64
CA MET A 315 8.67 -12.73 1.17
C MET A 315 9.44 -14.06 1.13
N GLU A 316 10.19 -14.34 0.05
CA GLU A 316 11.02 -15.54 -0.06
C GLU A 316 12.15 -15.54 0.97
N GLN A 317 12.80 -14.39 1.21
CA GLN A 317 13.82 -14.24 2.26
C GLN A 317 13.22 -14.38 3.67
N ASP A 318 12.06 -13.77 3.91
CA ASP A 318 11.36 -13.82 5.19
C ASP A 318 10.93 -15.26 5.52
N LEU A 319 10.38 -15.99 4.55
CA LEU A 319 10.03 -17.40 4.74
C LEU A 319 11.27 -18.25 5.03
N ALA A 320 12.39 -18.00 4.35
CA ALA A 320 13.67 -18.64 4.70
C ALA A 320 14.09 -18.32 6.14
N GLN A 321 13.94 -17.07 6.59
CA GLN A 321 14.25 -16.68 7.97
C GLN A 321 13.33 -17.37 8.98
N ILE A 322 12.03 -17.46 8.71
CA ILE A 322 11.06 -18.14 9.58
C ILE A 322 11.41 -19.62 9.69
N TYR A 323 11.69 -20.31 8.58
CA TYR A 323 12.12 -21.71 8.64
C TYR A 323 13.44 -21.91 9.37
N ASN A 324 14.36 -20.93 9.31
CA ASN A 324 15.60 -20.98 10.07
C ASN A 324 15.33 -20.88 11.58
N ILE A 325 14.44 -19.96 12.00
CA ILE A 325 14.00 -19.83 13.41
C ILE A 325 13.38 -21.16 13.88
N LEU A 326 12.53 -21.78 13.05
CA LEU A 326 11.86 -23.04 13.35
C LEU A 326 12.72 -24.30 13.13
N GLY A 327 14.01 -24.15 12.81
CA GLY A 327 14.97 -25.26 12.71
C GLY A 327 14.84 -26.17 11.48
N ASN A 328 14.28 -25.70 10.36
CA ASN A 328 14.12 -26.47 9.13
C ASN A 328 15.12 -26.06 8.04
N GLU A 329 16.35 -26.58 8.12
CA GLU A 329 17.46 -26.23 7.21
C GLU A 329 17.19 -26.54 5.73
N GLU A 330 16.41 -27.61 5.44
CA GLU A 330 16.08 -27.98 4.06
C GLU A 330 15.22 -26.89 3.39
N LEU A 331 14.17 -26.44 4.08
CA LEU A 331 13.29 -25.39 3.56
C LEU A 331 13.99 -24.03 3.52
N VAL A 332 14.90 -23.73 4.45
CA VAL A 332 15.76 -22.53 4.38
C VAL A 332 16.48 -22.47 3.03
N LYS A 333 17.12 -23.57 2.62
CA LYS A 333 17.82 -23.62 1.33
C LYS A 333 16.86 -23.42 0.16
N GLN A 334 15.72 -24.12 0.16
CA GLN A 334 14.73 -24.01 -0.93
C GLN A 334 14.21 -22.58 -1.11
N TRP A 335 13.92 -21.87 -0.01
CA TRP A 335 13.44 -20.49 -0.06
C TRP A 335 14.52 -19.49 -0.48
N ARG A 336 15.77 -19.68 -0.03
CA ARG A 336 16.91 -18.88 -0.52
C ARG A 336 17.17 -19.08 -2.00
N ASP A 337 17.11 -20.33 -2.48
CA ASP A 337 17.27 -20.64 -3.90
C ASP A 337 16.18 -19.94 -4.75
N ARG A 338 14.93 -19.85 -4.25
CA ARG A 338 13.86 -19.08 -4.91
C ARG A 338 14.16 -17.58 -4.96
N ALA A 339 14.59 -17.02 -3.84
CA ALA A 339 14.97 -15.61 -3.74
C ALA A 339 16.13 -15.26 -4.68
N ASP A 340 17.16 -16.10 -4.75
CA ASP A 340 18.29 -15.92 -5.68
C ASP A 340 17.82 -15.93 -7.14
N ILE A 341 16.97 -16.90 -7.52
CA ILE A 341 16.39 -16.96 -8.87
C ILE A 341 15.59 -15.69 -9.18
N ARG A 342 14.85 -15.15 -8.19
CA ARG A 342 14.08 -13.92 -8.38
C ARG A 342 14.97 -12.70 -8.51
N ARG A 343 16.01 -12.55 -7.67
CA ARG A 343 17.01 -11.49 -7.79
C ARG A 343 17.61 -11.47 -9.19
N ASP A 344 18.05 -12.62 -9.70
CA ASP A 344 18.65 -12.72 -11.04
C ASP A 344 17.66 -12.30 -12.15
N ARG A 345 16.36 -12.59 -11.97
CA ARG A 345 15.30 -12.14 -12.89
C ARG A 345 15.02 -10.65 -12.77
N ILE A 346 15.05 -10.09 -11.55
CA ILE A 346 14.93 -8.65 -11.30
C ILE A 346 16.06 -7.91 -12.00
N ASP A 347 17.31 -8.35 -11.83
CA ASP A 347 18.45 -7.73 -12.50
C ASP A 347 18.34 -7.84 -14.03
N ARG A 348 17.99 -9.02 -14.54
CA ARG A 348 17.87 -9.20 -15.99
C ARG A 348 16.75 -8.35 -16.60
N CYS A 349 15.57 -8.35 -16.00
CA CYS A 349 14.38 -7.76 -16.61
C CYS A 349 14.16 -6.31 -16.20
N LEU A 350 14.49 -5.93 -14.97
CA LEU A 350 14.05 -4.66 -14.37
C LEU A 350 15.21 -3.65 -14.25
N TRP A 351 16.46 -4.09 -14.08
CA TRP A 351 17.60 -3.16 -14.04
C TRP A 351 17.97 -2.64 -15.44
N ASP A 352 18.01 -1.32 -15.60
CA ASP A 352 18.46 -0.67 -16.83
C ASP A 352 19.83 0.00 -16.62
N GLU A 353 20.88 -0.63 -17.14
CA GLU A 353 22.27 -0.19 -17.00
C GLU A 353 22.53 1.20 -17.60
N GLU A 354 21.89 1.53 -18.74
CA GLU A 354 22.07 2.83 -19.41
C GLU A 354 21.47 3.96 -18.57
N LYS A 355 20.32 3.71 -17.96
CA LYS A 355 19.62 4.67 -17.10
C LYS A 355 20.15 4.70 -15.67
N GLY A 356 20.79 3.63 -15.20
CA GLY A 356 21.16 3.48 -13.79
C GLY A 356 19.94 3.37 -12.86
N LEU A 357 18.83 2.82 -13.34
CA LEU A 357 17.57 2.74 -12.60
C LEU A 357 16.91 1.37 -12.76
N TYR A 358 16.12 0.98 -11.76
CA TYR A 358 15.19 -0.13 -11.91
C TYR A 358 13.87 0.39 -12.51
N LEU A 359 13.46 -0.23 -13.62
CA LEU A 359 12.29 0.10 -14.41
C LEU A 359 11.36 -1.12 -14.52
N ASP A 360 10.09 -0.89 -14.80
CA ASP A 360 9.13 -1.97 -14.99
C ASP A 360 9.29 -2.62 -16.36
N TYR A 361 9.04 -3.93 -16.46
CA TYR A 361 9.30 -4.68 -17.70
C TYR A 361 8.00 -5.14 -18.38
N HIS A 362 7.82 -4.75 -19.64
CA HIS A 362 6.67 -5.15 -20.45
C HIS A 362 6.87 -6.55 -21.03
N PHE A 363 6.03 -7.52 -20.63
CA PHE A 363 6.22 -8.93 -21.00
C PHE A 363 6.10 -9.21 -22.50
N GLN A 364 5.19 -8.53 -23.20
CA GLN A 364 4.96 -8.79 -24.64
C GLN A 364 6.02 -8.15 -25.54
N SER A 365 6.38 -6.89 -25.30
CA SER A 365 7.38 -6.19 -26.11
C SER A 365 8.82 -6.51 -25.72
N GLY A 366 9.03 -7.06 -24.52
CA GLY A 366 10.35 -7.35 -23.96
C GLY A 366 11.17 -6.11 -23.61
N LYS A 367 10.51 -4.96 -23.42
CA LYS A 367 11.14 -3.66 -23.17
C LYS A 367 10.85 -3.17 -21.76
N ARG A 368 11.81 -2.42 -21.20
CA ARG A 368 11.60 -1.67 -19.96
C ARG A 368 10.83 -0.39 -20.22
N ARG A 369 9.92 -0.06 -19.31
CA ARG A 369 9.16 1.18 -19.32
C ARG A 369 10.07 2.33 -18.90
N ARG A 370 10.37 3.23 -19.85
CA ARG A 370 11.10 4.47 -19.58
C ARG A 370 10.20 5.48 -18.86
N TYR A 371 9.97 5.24 -17.57
CA TYR A 371 9.21 6.09 -16.67
C TYR A 371 9.87 6.07 -15.30
N GLU A 372 10.62 7.11 -14.99
CA GLU A 372 11.35 7.21 -13.72
C GLU A 372 10.35 7.35 -12.56
N PHE A 373 10.27 6.30 -11.73
CA PHE A 373 9.31 6.17 -10.63
C PHE A 373 10.04 5.78 -9.35
N ALA A 374 9.60 6.30 -8.20
CA ALA A 374 10.26 6.09 -6.90
C ALA A 374 10.30 4.63 -6.44
N THR A 375 9.59 3.72 -7.11
CA THR A 375 9.73 2.29 -6.86
C THR A 375 11.10 1.73 -7.24
N THR A 376 11.94 2.49 -7.96
CA THR A 376 13.36 2.16 -8.18
C THR A 376 14.14 1.97 -6.87
N PHE A 377 13.67 2.52 -5.75
CA PHE A 377 14.31 2.36 -4.44
C PHE A 377 13.95 1.04 -3.74
N TYR A 378 12.95 0.27 -4.21
CA TYR A 378 12.57 -1.01 -3.58
C TYR A 378 13.72 -2.04 -3.55
N PRO A 379 14.47 -2.26 -4.66
CA PRO A 379 15.65 -3.13 -4.62
C PRO A 379 16.74 -2.69 -3.65
N LEU A 380 16.88 -1.38 -3.41
CA LEU A 380 17.79 -0.87 -2.38
C LEU A 380 17.22 -1.14 -0.98
N TRP A 381 15.96 -0.80 -0.75
CA TRP A 381 15.30 -1.03 0.53
C TRP A 381 15.38 -2.49 1.03
N LEU A 382 15.21 -3.43 0.10
CA LEU A 382 15.13 -4.87 0.37
C LEU A 382 16.46 -5.62 0.16
N GLY A 383 17.57 -4.89 -0.12
CA GLY A 383 18.90 -5.51 -0.21
C GLY A 383 19.09 -6.42 -1.42
N ILE A 384 18.41 -6.12 -2.53
CA ILE A 384 18.47 -6.88 -3.79
C ILE A 384 19.62 -6.39 -4.67
N ALA A 385 19.81 -5.06 -4.73
CA ALA A 385 20.81 -4.43 -5.57
C ALA A 385 22.25 -4.79 -5.20
N SER A 386 23.15 -4.76 -6.18
CA SER A 386 24.59 -4.68 -5.93
C SER A 386 25.01 -3.25 -5.58
N ASP A 387 26.20 -3.08 -5.00
CA ASP A 387 26.76 -1.74 -4.70
C ASP A 387 26.81 -0.85 -5.95
N ALA A 388 27.13 -1.41 -7.12
CA ALA A 388 27.17 -0.68 -8.39
C ALA A 388 25.76 -0.22 -8.84
N GLN A 389 24.75 -1.08 -8.67
CA GLN A 389 23.36 -0.71 -8.98
C GLN A 389 22.83 0.34 -8.01
N ALA A 390 23.14 0.21 -6.72
CA ALA A 390 22.81 1.20 -5.71
C ALA A 390 23.48 2.55 -6.03
N GLN A 391 24.76 2.54 -6.42
CA GLN A 391 25.45 3.74 -6.89
C GLN A 391 24.74 4.36 -8.11
N GLY A 392 24.35 3.56 -9.11
CA GLY A 392 23.62 4.06 -10.28
C GLY A 392 22.31 4.74 -9.92
N VAL A 393 21.54 4.20 -8.96
CA VAL A 393 20.32 4.84 -8.47
C VAL A 393 20.62 6.15 -7.76
N VAL A 394 21.69 6.20 -6.95
CA VAL A 394 22.12 7.41 -6.21
C VAL A 394 22.61 8.49 -7.16
N GLU A 395 23.34 8.15 -8.21
CA GLU A 395 23.77 9.10 -9.25
C GLU A 395 22.57 9.76 -9.97
N ASN A 396 21.41 9.09 -9.97
CA ASN A 396 20.15 9.60 -10.51
C ASN A 396 19.20 10.17 -9.44
N LEU A 397 19.63 10.29 -8.17
CA LEU A 397 18.77 10.71 -7.06
C LEU A 397 18.15 12.09 -7.28
N SER A 398 18.87 13.01 -7.94
CA SER A 398 18.39 14.36 -8.26
C SER A 398 17.17 14.40 -9.19
N LEU A 399 16.81 13.29 -9.82
CA LEU A 399 15.57 13.18 -10.59
C LEU A 399 14.33 13.13 -9.67
N PHE A 400 14.49 12.56 -8.48
CA PHE A 400 13.40 12.33 -7.53
C PHE A 400 13.39 13.34 -6.39
N GLU A 401 14.56 13.84 -5.99
CA GLU A 401 14.68 14.70 -4.83
C GLU A 401 13.98 16.05 -5.03
N ALA A 402 13.19 16.44 -4.03
CA ALA A 402 12.42 17.67 -3.96
C ALA A 402 12.63 18.36 -2.59
N PRO A 403 12.32 19.66 -2.45
CA PRO A 403 12.45 20.38 -1.17
C PRO A 403 11.77 19.71 0.03
N GLY A 404 10.67 18.99 -0.19
CA GLY A 404 9.88 18.28 0.82
C GLY A 404 10.10 16.77 0.87
N GLY A 405 11.15 16.23 0.25
CA GLY A 405 11.44 14.79 0.24
C GLY A 405 11.71 14.27 -1.17
N ILE A 406 10.90 13.30 -1.64
CA ILE A 406 11.00 12.77 -3.00
C ILE A 406 9.66 12.80 -3.74
N PHE A 407 9.72 13.04 -5.04
CA PHE A 407 8.60 12.85 -5.94
C PHE A 407 8.27 11.37 -6.11
N THR A 408 6.99 11.08 -6.33
CA THR A 408 6.52 9.75 -6.73
C THR A 408 7.04 9.35 -8.12
N SER A 409 7.04 10.29 -9.06
CA SER A 409 7.57 10.14 -10.41
C SER A 409 8.17 11.44 -10.92
N THR A 410 8.89 11.42 -12.03
CA THR A 410 9.46 12.63 -12.65
C THR A 410 8.48 13.42 -13.53
N ARG A 411 7.19 13.07 -13.52
CA ARG A 411 6.17 13.59 -14.45
C ARG A 411 5.04 14.25 -13.70
N VAL A 412 4.69 15.48 -14.09
CA VAL A 412 3.49 16.17 -13.60
C VAL A 412 2.32 15.84 -14.52
N THR A 413 1.38 15.04 -14.02
CA THR A 413 0.30 14.47 -14.83
C THR A 413 -1.10 14.90 -14.36
N GLY A 414 -1.18 15.48 -13.16
CA GLY A 414 -2.44 15.72 -12.45
C GLY A 414 -3.02 14.48 -11.76
N ASN A 415 -2.30 13.35 -11.77
CA ASN A 415 -2.67 12.18 -10.98
C ASN A 415 -2.00 12.22 -9.60
N GLN A 416 -2.63 11.60 -8.60
CA GLN A 416 -2.14 11.66 -7.23
C GLN A 416 -0.83 10.89 -6.95
N TRP A 417 -0.54 9.83 -7.73
CA TRP A 417 0.72 9.06 -7.63
C TRP A 417 1.72 9.45 -8.72
N ASP A 418 1.90 10.76 -8.93
CA ASP A 418 2.88 11.35 -9.83
C ASP A 418 3.39 12.67 -9.24
N ALA A 419 4.41 13.30 -9.84
CA ALA A 419 4.80 14.65 -9.41
C ALA A 419 3.62 15.64 -9.51
N PRO A 420 3.56 16.66 -8.62
CA PRO A 420 4.56 17.03 -7.62
C PRO A 420 4.39 16.32 -6.27
N PHE A 421 3.59 15.25 -6.21
CA PHE A 421 3.23 14.64 -4.93
C PHE A 421 4.28 13.64 -4.44
N GLY A 422 4.49 13.64 -3.13
CA GLY A 422 5.27 12.66 -2.40
C GLY A 422 4.44 12.02 -1.30
N TRP A 423 4.76 10.75 -1.02
CA TRP A 423 4.03 9.89 -0.11
C TRP A 423 4.97 9.34 0.96
N ALA A 424 4.49 9.26 2.19
CA ALA A 424 5.30 8.81 3.32
C ALA A 424 5.89 7.39 3.06
N PRO A 425 5.12 6.40 2.58
CA PRO A 425 5.65 5.08 2.22
C PRO A 425 6.89 5.11 1.32
N LEU A 426 6.82 5.83 0.20
CA LEU A 426 7.91 5.90 -0.78
C LEU A 426 9.13 6.65 -0.23
N THR A 427 8.90 7.68 0.57
CA THR A 427 9.98 8.40 1.26
C THR A 427 10.73 7.47 2.20
N MET A 428 10.02 6.67 3.01
CA MET A 428 10.64 5.70 3.91
C MET A 428 11.43 4.64 3.13
N VAL A 429 10.85 4.10 2.05
CA VAL A 429 11.52 3.12 1.19
C VAL A 429 12.83 3.67 0.62
N ALA A 430 12.83 4.92 0.12
CA ALA A 430 14.04 5.56 -0.39
C ALA A 430 15.10 5.76 0.71
N VAL A 431 14.72 6.35 1.84
CA VAL A 431 15.63 6.61 2.97
C VAL A 431 16.25 5.31 3.50
N GLN A 432 15.44 4.30 3.78
CA GLN A 432 15.93 3.01 4.30
C GLN A 432 16.76 2.27 3.26
N GLY A 433 16.42 2.38 1.97
CA GLY A 433 17.25 1.85 0.89
C GLY A 433 18.61 2.51 0.81
N LEU A 434 18.67 3.84 0.89
CA LEU A 434 19.94 4.58 0.90
C LEU A 434 20.81 4.19 2.11
N TYR A 435 20.22 4.10 3.30
CA TYR A 435 20.93 3.66 4.50
C TYR A 435 21.49 2.25 4.40
N ARG A 436 20.76 1.31 3.77
CA ARG A 436 21.22 -0.06 3.61
C ARG A 436 22.53 -0.15 2.81
N TYR A 437 22.77 0.77 1.88
CA TYR A 437 23.98 0.82 1.04
C TYR A 437 24.98 1.90 1.48
N GLY A 438 24.82 2.46 2.68
CA GLY A 438 25.78 3.41 3.26
C GLY A 438 25.67 4.85 2.78
N TYR A 439 24.64 5.20 1.99
CA TYR A 439 24.34 6.56 1.53
C TYR A 439 23.59 7.35 2.59
N HIS A 440 24.21 7.46 3.77
CA HIS A 440 23.60 8.08 4.95
C HIS A 440 23.36 9.57 4.77
N ASP A 441 24.25 10.30 4.09
CA ASP A 441 24.10 11.75 3.90
C ASP A 441 22.88 12.07 3.01
N GLU A 442 22.68 11.30 1.95
CA GLU A 442 21.51 11.39 1.07
C GLU A 442 20.22 11.00 1.79
N GLY A 443 20.24 9.88 2.53
CA GLY A 443 19.09 9.43 3.31
C GLY A 443 18.70 10.43 4.40
N ASP A 444 19.68 10.97 5.14
CA ASP A 444 19.47 11.98 6.17
C ASP A 444 18.85 13.25 5.58
N ARG A 445 19.33 13.69 4.42
CA ARG A 445 18.85 14.88 3.73
C ARG A 445 17.38 14.72 3.34
N ILE A 446 17.02 13.61 2.69
CA ILE A 446 15.63 13.33 2.30
C ILE A 446 14.72 13.20 3.51
N ALA A 447 15.15 12.47 4.54
CA ALA A 447 14.39 12.30 5.78
C ALA A 447 14.13 13.64 6.48
N ARG A 448 15.15 14.50 6.59
CA ARG A 448 15.02 15.84 7.20
C ARG A 448 14.12 16.76 6.38
N ASN A 449 14.22 16.74 5.05
CA ASN A 449 13.36 17.53 4.17
C ASN A 449 11.88 17.15 4.34
N PHE A 450 11.59 15.85 4.29
CA PHE A 450 10.23 15.34 4.49
C PHE A 450 9.68 15.65 5.88
N LEU A 451 10.45 15.37 6.94
CA LEU A 451 10.03 15.70 8.30
C LEU A 451 9.82 17.21 8.50
N THR A 452 10.60 18.05 7.82
CA THR A 452 10.45 19.52 7.91
C THR A 452 9.12 19.95 7.35
N MET A 453 8.83 19.54 6.13
CA MET A 453 7.53 19.79 5.51
C MET A 453 6.38 19.31 6.40
N VAL A 454 6.44 18.06 6.88
CA VAL A 454 5.37 17.45 7.66
C VAL A 454 5.16 18.17 9.01
N ILE A 455 6.24 18.50 9.72
CA ILE A 455 6.17 19.18 11.02
C ILE A 455 5.66 20.61 10.85
N GLU A 456 6.10 21.34 9.82
CA GLU A 456 5.61 22.69 9.55
C GLU A 456 4.12 22.70 9.20
N GLU A 457 3.66 21.78 8.35
CA GLU A 457 2.25 21.64 8.03
C GLU A 457 1.42 21.24 9.25
N PHE A 458 1.96 20.35 10.11
CA PHE A 458 1.34 20.04 11.39
C PHE A 458 1.21 21.27 12.30
N GLN A 459 2.22 22.13 12.36
CA GLN A 459 2.13 23.37 13.17
C GLN A 459 1.10 24.36 12.61
N ARG A 460 0.93 24.41 11.28
CA ARG A 460 -0.05 25.29 10.62
C ARG A 460 -1.48 24.78 10.77
N HIS A 461 -1.69 23.46 10.70
CA HIS A 461 -3.02 22.87 10.57
C HIS A 461 -3.46 21.98 11.74
N GLY A 462 -2.53 21.57 12.60
CA GLY A 462 -2.78 20.71 13.78
C GLY A 462 -3.01 19.23 13.44
N THR A 463 -2.75 18.82 12.20
CA THR A 463 -3.05 17.48 11.69
C THR A 463 -1.99 16.97 10.73
N LEU A 464 -1.81 15.65 10.69
CA LEU A 464 -1.07 14.95 9.63
C LEU A 464 -2.04 14.47 8.55
N VAL A 465 -1.57 14.37 7.31
CA VAL A 465 -2.42 14.04 6.15
C VAL A 465 -1.83 12.89 5.32
N GLU A 466 -2.62 12.40 4.37
CA GLU A 466 -2.30 11.27 3.50
C GLU A 466 -1.05 11.51 2.62
N LYS A 467 -1.01 12.65 1.94
CA LYS A 467 0.00 12.98 0.92
C LYS A 467 0.32 14.47 0.91
N TYR A 468 1.45 14.82 0.29
CA TYR A 468 1.99 16.18 0.29
C TYR A 468 2.50 16.56 -1.11
N ASP A 469 2.37 17.84 -1.47
CA ASP A 469 3.15 18.43 -2.55
C ASP A 469 4.57 18.67 -2.00
N VAL A 470 5.52 17.86 -2.46
CA VAL A 470 6.91 17.90 -2.00
C VAL A 470 7.74 18.96 -2.72
N GLU A 471 7.25 19.53 -3.82
CA GLU A 471 7.91 20.66 -4.47
C GLU A 471 7.63 21.94 -3.68
N ARG A 472 6.36 22.17 -3.34
CA ARG A 472 5.91 23.37 -2.61
C ARG A 472 5.94 23.22 -1.10
N CYS A 473 6.24 22.02 -0.58
CA CYS A 473 6.23 21.69 0.84
C CYS A 473 4.87 21.99 1.50
N SER A 474 3.79 21.41 0.95
CA SER A 474 2.41 21.76 1.31
C SER A 474 1.50 20.53 1.43
N ALA A 475 0.60 20.52 2.40
CA ALA A 475 -0.48 19.56 2.55
C ALA A 475 -1.69 19.88 1.65
N LYS A 476 -1.72 21.06 1.02
CA LYS A 476 -2.74 21.43 0.04
C LYS A 476 -2.40 20.83 -1.32
N VAL A 477 -3.11 19.75 -1.65
CA VAL A 477 -2.91 18.98 -2.90
C VAL A 477 -4.16 18.94 -3.79
N SER A 478 -5.33 19.22 -3.23
CA SER A 478 -6.64 19.02 -3.85
C SER A 478 -6.82 19.78 -5.17
N ASP A 479 -6.33 21.01 -5.26
CA ASP A 479 -6.50 21.88 -6.44
C ASP A 479 -5.68 21.40 -7.66
N GLU A 480 -4.76 20.44 -7.47
CA GLU A 480 -3.83 19.95 -8.50
C GLU A 480 -4.15 18.52 -8.94
N ILE A 481 -4.99 17.80 -8.18
CA ILE A 481 -5.41 16.45 -8.52
C ILE A 481 -6.54 16.55 -9.55
N CYS A 482 -6.18 16.27 -10.79
CA CYS A 482 -7.14 16.09 -11.85
C CYS A 482 -7.88 14.78 -11.63
N PHE A 483 -7.23 13.62 -11.52
CA PHE A 483 -7.91 12.32 -11.48
C PHE A 483 -7.73 11.58 -10.15
N GLY A 484 -8.80 10.91 -9.69
CA GLY A 484 -8.92 10.30 -8.37
C GLY A 484 -9.94 11.06 -7.51
N TYR A 485 -9.86 10.89 -6.19
CA TYR A 485 -10.62 11.73 -5.25
C TYR A 485 -9.82 12.99 -4.89
N SER A 486 -10.53 14.10 -4.71
CA SER A 486 -9.94 15.42 -4.46
C SER A 486 -9.63 15.70 -2.98
N SER A 487 -10.02 14.84 -2.05
CA SER A 487 -9.74 15.03 -0.61
C SER A 487 -8.33 14.59 -0.23
N ASN A 488 -7.72 15.32 0.71
CA ASN A 488 -6.53 14.89 1.43
C ASN A 488 -6.95 14.45 2.84
N GLU A 489 -6.85 13.15 3.13
CA GLU A 489 -7.44 12.56 4.33
C GLU A 489 -6.59 12.85 5.58
N VAL A 490 -7.26 13.14 6.70
CA VAL A 490 -6.64 13.58 7.96
C VAL A 490 -6.34 12.41 8.90
N GLY A 491 -5.25 12.54 9.66
CA GLY A 491 -4.83 11.62 10.71
C GLY A 491 -4.11 10.37 10.18
N PHE A 492 -3.55 10.43 8.98
CA PHE A 492 -3.29 9.25 8.17
C PHE A 492 -2.26 8.25 8.72
N GLY A 493 -2.63 6.98 8.79
CA GLY A 493 -1.93 5.90 9.49
C GLY A 493 -0.51 5.63 8.99
N TRP A 494 -0.28 5.55 7.67
CA TRP A 494 1.09 5.40 7.17
C TRP A 494 1.95 6.63 7.47
N THR A 495 1.36 7.83 7.53
CA THR A 495 2.14 9.08 7.69
C THR A 495 2.62 9.13 9.11
N ASN A 496 1.73 8.80 10.05
CA ASN A 496 2.04 8.62 11.45
C ASN A 496 3.19 7.62 11.64
N GLY A 497 3.08 6.42 11.06
CA GLY A 497 4.09 5.37 11.21
C GLY A 497 5.44 5.73 10.61
N VAL A 498 5.45 6.29 9.40
CA VAL A 498 6.68 6.72 8.71
C VAL A 498 7.36 7.88 9.44
N VAL A 499 6.60 8.85 9.96
CA VAL A 499 7.19 9.96 10.73
C VAL A 499 7.94 9.43 11.95
N LEU A 500 7.39 8.45 12.66
CA LEU A 500 8.07 7.77 13.76
C LEU A 500 9.34 7.04 13.26
N GLU A 501 9.25 6.24 12.20
CA GLU A 501 10.43 5.56 11.65
C GLU A 501 11.56 6.52 11.24
N LEU A 502 11.25 7.62 10.55
CA LEU A 502 12.25 8.60 10.10
C LEU A 502 12.86 9.38 11.27
N LEU A 503 12.06 9.78 12.25
CA LEU A 503 12.56 10.43 13.46
C LEU A 503 13.52 9.50 14.24
N ALA A 504 13.25 8.19 14.26
CA ALA A 504 14.08 7.20 14.94
C ALA A 504 15.39 6.98 14.16
N ALA A 505 15.29 6.88 12.83
CA ALA A 505 16.45 6.67 11.98
C ALA A 505 17.46 7.84 12.03
N LEU A 506 16.98 9.07 12.28
CA LEU A 506 17.82 10.25 12.51
C LEU A 506 18.33 10.39 13.95
N ASN A 507 18.05 9.44 14.84
CA ASN A 507 18.31 9.52 16.28
C ASN A 507 17.71 10.79 16.93
N LEU A 508 16.56 11.26 16.42
CA LEU A 508 15.85 12.44 16.94
C LEU A 508 14.87 12.08 18.07
N TYR A 509 14.70 10.78 18.36
CA TYR A 509 14.13 10.29 19.60
C TYR A 509 14.58 8.83 19.83
N GLU A 510 14.71 8.46 21.10
CA GLU A 510 14.86 7.06 21.52
C GLU A 510 13.49 6.54 21.98
N VAL A 511 13.23 5.26 21.71
CA VAL A 511 12.01 4.53 22.14
C VAL A 511 12.12 4.18 23.61
#